data_AF-A0AAF3J6Q6-F1
#
_entry.id   AF-A0AAF3J6Q6-F1
#
_cell.length_a   1.000
_cell.length_b   1.000
_cell.length_c   1.000
_cell.angle_alpha   90.00
_cell.angle_beta   90.00
_cell.angle_gamma   90.00
#
_symmetry.space_group_name_H-M   'P 1'
#
loop_
_entity.id
_entity.type
_entity.pdbx_description
1 polymer ?
#
loop_
_entity_poly.entity_id
_entity_poly.type
_entity_poly.pdbx_seq_one_letter_code
_entity_poly.pdbx_strand_id
1 'polypeptide(L)' 'MKQFLQMSVNPAIVAKIEEGYAKLQGAKDCHSLLKKYLTKEAIDNCKNKKTKLEASLLDVIQSGVANLDSGVGNE' A
#
# COMPACT_ATOMS: atom_id res chain seq x y z
N MET A 1 25.47 10.01 -20.79
CA MET A 1 24.56 8.85 -20.55
C MET A 1 23.55 9.28 -19.51
N LYS A 2 22.25 9.22 -19.82
CA LYS A 2 21.19 9.66 -18.91
C LYS A 2 21.18 8.73 -17.70
N GLN A 3 21.49 9.28 -16.53
CA GLN A 3 21.29 8.64 -15.25
C GLN A 3 19.80 8.23 -15.19
N PHE A 4 19.51 6.95 -15.37
CA PHE A 4 18.20 6.41 -15.00
C PHE A 4 18.13 6.52 -13.48
N LEU A 5 17.64 7.66 -12.98
CA LEU A 5 17.21 7.80 -11.60
C LEU A 5 16.01 6.89 -11.45
N GLN A 6 16.27 5.61 -11.18
CA GLN A 6 15.22 4.65 -10.91
C GLN A 6 14.54 5.13 -9.63
N MET A 7 13.35 5.70 -9.78
CA MET A 7 12.43 6.05 -8.68
C MET A 7 11.93 4.77 -7.97
N SER A 8 12.75 3.72 -7.86
CA SER A 8 12.39 2.46 -7.24
C SER A 8 12.28 2.64 -5.74
N VAL A 9 11.07 2.41 -5.23
CA VAL A 9 10.76 2.27 -3.81
C VAL A 9 11.68 1.21 -3.20
N ASN A 10 12.08 1.38 -1.93
CA ASN A 10 12.95 0.43 -1.24
C ASN A 10 12.27 -0.96 -1.21
N PRO A 11 12.96 -2.06 -1.55
CA PRO A 11 12.38 -3.41 -1.53
C PRO A 11 11.75 -3.79 -0.18
N ALA A 12 12.28 -3.28 0.94
CA ALA A 12 11.69 -3.48 2.26
C ALA A 12 10.30 -2.82 2.40
N ILE A 13 10.06 -1.68 1.74
CA ILE A 13 8.75 -1.02 1.70
C ILE A 13 7.78 -1.86 0.85
N VAL A 14 8.25 -2.38 -0.29
CA VAL A 14 7.44 -3.24 -1.17
C VAL A 14 6.98 -4.50 -0.44
N ALA A 15 7.88 -5.15 0.32
CA ALA A 15 7.53 -6.30 1.14
C ALA A 15 6.40 -5.96 2.15
N LYS A 16 6.55 -4.84 2.86
CA LYS A 16 5.52 -4.37 3.82
C LYS A 16 4.17 -4.08 3.17
N ILE A 17 4.17 -3.58 1.93
CA ILE A 17 2.93 -3.35 1.16
C ILE A 17 2.23 -4.68 0.87
N GLU A 18 2.98 -5.70 0.43
CA GLU A 18 2.42 -7.02 0.13
C GLU A 18 1.94 -7.74 1.40
N GLU A 19 2.67 -7.63 2.51
CA GLU A 19 2.25 -8.14 3.81
C GLU A 19 0.97 -7.45 4.31
N GLY A 20 0.90 -6.12 4.21
CA GLY A 20 -0.29 -5.34 4.58
C GLY A 20 -1.51 -5.69 3.73
N TYR A 21 -1.30 -5.89 2.42
CA TYR A 21 -2.34 -6.37 1.51
C TYR A 21 -2.84 -7.76 1.90
N ALA A 22 -1.95 -8.71 2.16
CA ALA A 22 -2.33 -10.06 2.58
C ALA A 22 -3.13 -10.04 3.91
N LYS A 23 -2.72 -9.20 4.86
CA LYS A 23 -3.43 -9.01 6.14
C LYS A 23 -4.84 -8.45 5.93
N LEU A 24 -5.00 -7.43 5.08
CA LEU A 24 -6.30 -6.85 4.74
C LEU A 24 -7.22 -7.87 4.05
N GLN A 25 -6.70 -8.64 3.11
CA GLN A 25 -7.48 -9.66 2.39
C GLN A 25 -7.87 -10.84 3.29
N GLY A 26 -7.01 -11.19 4.25
CA GLY A 26 -7.27 -12.23 5.24
C GLY A 26 -8.29 -11.84 6.32
N ALA A 27 -8.55 -10.54 6.52
CA ALA A 27 -9.49 -10.04 7.51
C ALA A 27 -10.93 -10.27 7.06
N LYS A 28 -11.57 -11.37 7.52
CA LYS A 28 -12.92 -11.79 7.09
C LYS A 28 -14.02 -10.77 7.41
N ASP A 29 -13.94 -10.13 8.58
CA ASP A 29 -14.91 -9.12 9.05
C ASP A 29 -14.57 -7.67 8.66
N CYS A 30 -13.49 -7.45 7.89
CA CYS A 30 -13.15 -6.10 7.45
C CYS A 30 -14.03 -5.68 6.26
N HIS A 31 -14.81 -4.62 6.45
CA HIS A 31 -15.67 -3.99 5.43
C HIS A 31 -15.10 -2.67 4.88
N SER A 32 -13.81 -2.39 5.14
CA SER A 32 -13.18 -1.15 4.73
C SER A 32 -13.18 -0.97 3.20
N LEU A 33 -13.36 0.28 2.76
CA LEU A 33 -13.23 0.64 1.34
C LEU A 33 -11.82 0.34 0.81
N LEU A 34 -10.82 0.46 1.68
CA LEU A 34 -9.45 0.10 1.35
C LEU A 34 -9.37 -1.37 0.92
N LYS A 35 -9.89 -2.33 1.71
CA LYS A 35 -9.92 -3.74 1.31
C LYS A 35 -10.68 -3.96 0.00
N LYS A 36 -11.82 -3.26 -0.18
CA LYS A 36 -12.65 -3.40 -1.38
C LYS A 36 -11.94 -2.98 -2.68
N TYR A 37 -11.13 -1.91 -2.63
CA TYR A 37 -10.52 -1.32 -3.83
C TYR A 37 -9.01 -1.53 -3.95
N LEU A 38 -8.33 -1.97 -2.88
CA LEU A 38 -6.93 -2.35 -2.92
C LEU A 38 -6.79 -3.70 -3.60
N THR A 39 -6.79 -3.72 -4.93
CA THR A 39 -6.61 -4.94 -5.72
C THR A 39 -5.13 -5.23 -5.96
N LYS A 40 -4.79 -6.48 -6.30
CA LYS A 40 -3.41 -6.84 -6.67
C LYS A 40 -2.89 -6.02 -7.86
N GLU A 41 -3.76 -5.67 -8.79
CA GLU A 41 -3.42 -4.78 -9.91
C GLU A 41 -3.09 -3.36 -9.43
N ALA A 42 -3.87 -2.81 -8.50
CA ALA A 42 -3.57 -1.51 -7.90
C ALA A 42 -2.24 -1.52 -7.13
N ILE A 43 -1.95 -2.60 -6.40
CA ILE A 43 -0.65 -2.81 -5.73
C ILE A 43 0.47 -2.86 -6.76
N ASP A 44 0.37 -3.69 -7.80
CA ASP A 44 1.45 -3.85 -8.78
C ASP A 44 1.77 -2.54 -9.52
N ASN A 45 0.72 -1.79 -9.86
CA ASN A 45 0.83 -0.48 -10.51
C ASN A 45 1.44 0.62 -9.63
N CYS A 46 1.38 0.49 -8.29
CA CYS A 46 1.74 1.56 -7.36
C CYS A 46 2.89 1.20 -6.39
N LYS A 47 3.19 -0.08 -6.16
CA LYS A 47 4.19 -0.53 -5.17
C LYS A 47 5.60 -0.01 -5.44
N ASN A 48 5.93 0.24 -6.71
CA ASN A 48 7.23 0.75 -7.14
C ASN A 48 7.24 2.29 -7.34
N LYS A 49 6.14 2.98 -7.05
CA LYS A 49 6.01 4.43 -7.25
C LYS A 49 6.18 5.19 -5.94
N LYS A 50 6.75 6.38 -6.05
CA LYS A 50 6.86 7.36 -4.96
C LYS A 50 6.56 8.75 -5.47
N THR A 51 5.99 9.58 -4.60
CA THR A 51 5.68 10.97 -4.93
C THR A 51 6.94 11.83 -4.86
N LYS A 52 6.86 13.09 -5.31
CA LYS A 52 7.96 14.07 -5.17
C LYS A 52 8.30 14.38 -3.71
N LEU A 53 7.39 14.07 -2.79
CA LEU A 53 7.56 14.20 -1.34
C LEU A 53 8.05 12.88 -0.70
N GLU A 54 8.53 11.94 -1.50
CA GLU A 54 9.05 10.63 -1.07
C GLU A 54 8.00 9.69 -0.41
N ALA A 55 6.72 10.07 -0.42
CA ALA A 55 5.63 9.21 0.05
C ALA A 55 5.44 8.00 -0.88
N SER A 56 5.18 6.84 -0.27
CA SER A 56 4.97 5.56 -0.96
C SER A 56 3.55 5.03 -0.71
N LEU A 57 3.15 3.99 -1.44
CA LEU A 57 1.85 3.34 -1.20
C LEU A 57 1.72 2.83 0.24
N LEU A 58 2.81 2.45 0.90
CA LEU A 58 2.81 2.02 2.29
C LEU A 58 2.27 3.12 3.22
N ASP A 59 2.72 4.36 3.01
CA ASP A 59 2.32 5.53 3.82
C ASP A 59 0.80 5.76 3.77
N VAL A 60 0.18 5.44 2.63
CA VAL A 60 -1.26 5.59 2.40
C VAL A 60 -2.08 4.44 3.01
N ILE A 61 -1.59 3.20 2.96
CA ILE A 61 -2.37 2.04 3.41
C ILE A 61 -2.09 1.64 4.87
N GLN A 62 -0.99 2.13 5.45
CA GLN A 62 -0.53 1.70 6.77
C GLN A 62 -1.56 1.96 7.87
N SER A 63 -2.29 3.08 7.80
CA SER A 63 -3.39 3.40 8.72
C SER A 63 -4.50 2.35 8.68
N GLY A 64 -4.97 1.99 7.47
CA GLY A 64 -6.02 0.99 7.29
C GLY A 64 -5.59 -0.45 7.57
N VAL A 65 -4.29 -0.78 7.42
CA VAL A 65 -3.72 -2.09 7.78
C VAL A 65 -3.54 -2.23 9.30
N ALA A 66 -3.24 -1.13 10.00
CA ALA A 66 -3.12 -1.11 11.45
C ALA A 66 -4.50 -1.20 12.13
N ASN A 67 -5.51 -0.51 11.57
CA ASN A 67 -6.85 -0.40 12.13
C ASN A 67 -7.88 -1.11 11.23
N LEU A 68 -7.97 -2.44 11.37
CA LEU A 68 -8.87 -3.28 10.56
C LEU A 68 -10.37 -3.03 10.83
N ASP A 69 -10.70 -2.33 11.93
CA ASP A 69 -12.06 -1.94 12.34
C ASP A 69 -12.49 -0.57 11.74
N SER A 70 -11.58 0.18 11.12
CA SER A 70 -11.90 1.46 10.50
C SER A 70 -12.68 1.25 9.20
N GLY A 71 -13.96 1.66 9.18
CA GLY A 71 -14.83 1.56 7.99
C GLY A 71 -14.30 2.25 6.72
N VAL A 72 -13.38 3.21 6.85
CA VAL A 72 -12.79 3.95 5.73
C VAL A 72 -11.25 3.84 5.66
N GLY A 73 -10.58 3.44 6.75
CA GLY A 73 -9.11 3.37 6.81
C GLY A 73 -8.40 4.72 6.97
N ASN A 74 -9.07 5.72 7.54
CA ASN A 74 -8.45 6.97 8.02
C ASN A 74 -9.13 7.35 9.34
N GLU A 75 -8.34 7.81 10.32
CA GLU A 75 -8.84 8.80 11.28
C GLU A 75 -8.85 10.18 10.61
#